data_AF-A0A0J7K4B2-F1
#
_entry.id   AF-A0A0J7K4B2-F1
#
_cell.length_a   1.000
_cell.length_b   1.000
_cell.length_c   1.000
_cell.angle_alpha   90.00
_cell.angle_beta   90.00
_cell.angle_gamma   90.00
#
_symmetry.space_group_name_H-M   'P 1'
#
loop_
_entity.id
_entity.type
_entity.pdbx_description
1 polymer ?
#
loop_
_entity_poly.entity_id
_entity_poly.type
_entity_poly.pdbx_seq_one_letter_code
_entity_poly.pdbx_strand_id
1 'polypeptide(L)'
;MAEITRIAITKLNNDNYQVWKYKMELLLIKKDLWDVVNDAAPIETTSDWNKRDNKARPTIGLLVDDNQLVHVQSATTAKQAWDALKAYPEKSSLSSKVFLLKNIVNLKLQGGDMEEHLNAILELADKLTALGKKIVDTLLIAIILGSLPESYSTLVTALESRAEDTLTLTLVKGKLIDEYKRRRTAGIEDAMKAADKSGRTCYFCRKQGHYKRDCAKFKRWKTSKEKAPPSLSLSLSFSLDW
;
A
#
# COMPACT_ATOMS: atom_id res chain seq x y z
N MET A 1 28.15 -43.26 3.21
CA MET A 1 28.53 -41.84 3.08
C MET A 1 27.24 -41.03 3.02
N ALA A 2 26.78 -40.52 4.16
CA ALA A 2 25.52 -39.76 4.20
C ALA A 2 25.76 -38.37 3.61
N GLU A 3 25.00 -38.07 2.57
CA GLU A 3 25.00 -36.80 1.84
C GLU A 3 24.61 -35.67 2.80
N ILE A 4 25.58 -34.83 3.16
CA ILE A 4 25.33 -33.69 4.04
C ILE A 4 24.48 -32.70 3.24
N THR A 5 23.18 -32.66 3.53
CA THR A 5 22.25 -31.67 3.02
C THR A 5 22.85 -30.29 3.20
N ARG A 6 23.06 -29.58 2.08
CA ARG A 6 23.61 -28.22 2.06
C ARG A 6 22.61 -27.31 2.80
N ILE A 7 22.86 -27.02 4.08
CA ILE A 7 21.97 -26.16 4.87
C ILE A 7 22.00 -24.77 4.26
N ALA A 8 20.93 -24.40 3.57
CA ALA A 8 20.75 -23.06 3.03
C ALA A 8 20.32 -22.13 4.18
N ILE A 9 21.29 -21.43 4.77
CA ILE A 9 21.04 -20.34 5.70
C ILE A 9 20.91 -19.06 4.89
N THR A 10 19.75 -18.42 4.95
CA THR A 10 19.56 -17.07 4.40
C THR A 10 20.54 -16.12 5.05
N LYS A 11 21.26 -15.32 4.26
CA LYS A 11 22.20 -14.33 4.77
C LYS A 11 21.50 -13.29 5.65
N LEU A 12 22.22 -12.71 6.60
CA LEU A 12 21.70 -11.65 7.47
C LEU A 12 21.39 -10.40 6.66
N ASN A 13 20.17 -9.90 6.82
CA ASN A 13 19.71 -8.61 6.31
C ASN A 13 18.98 -7.81 7.42
N ASN A 14 18.41 -6.67 7.04
CA ASN A 14 17.74 -5.76 7.98
C ASN A 14 16.48 -6.36 8.63
N ASP A 15 15.89 -7.41 8.04
CA ASP A 15 14.56 -7.89 8.39
C ASP A 15 14.56 -9.29 9.02
N ASN A 16 15.69 -10.01 8.98
CA ASN A 16 15.72 -11.43 9.35
C ASN A 16 16.63 -11.75 10.55
N TYR A 17 17.11 -10.76 11.30
CA TYR A 17 18.12 -10.96 12.36
C TYR A 17 17.76 -12.07 13.36
N GLN A 18 16.51 -12.10 13.87
CA GLN A 18 16.13 -13.11 14.87
C GLN A 18 16.24 -14.54 14.33
N VAL A 19 15.73 -14.76 13.11
CA VAL A 19 15.79 -16.06 12.43
C VAL A 19 17.23 -16.41 12.06
N TRP A 20 17.99 -15.44 11.55
CA TRP A 20 19.40 -15.61 11.20
C TRP A 20 20.24 -15.96 12.43
N LYS A 21 20.09 -15.23 13.53
CA LYS A 21 20.82 -15.43 14.79
C LYS A 21 20.63 -16.85 15.28
N TYR A 22 19.39 -17.32 15.35
CA TYR A 22 19.08 -18.68 15.78
C TYR A 22 19.72 -19.74 14.85
N LYS A 23 19.58 -19.57 13.53
CA LYS A 23 20.19 -20.50 12.55
C LYS A 23 21.72 -20.50 12.62
N MET A 24 22.34 -19.33 12.84
CA MET A 24 23.78 -19.19 12.96
C MET A 24 24.30 -19.84 14.26
N GLU A 25 23.60 -19.64 15.38
CA GLU A 25 23.89 -20.32 16.64
C GLU A 25 23.87 -21.85 16.46
N LEU A 26 22.82 -22.40 15.87
CA LEU A 26 22.75 -23.84 15.55
C LEU A 26 23.90 -24.30 14.63
N LEU A 27 24.30 -23.48 13.65
CA LEU A 27 25.42 -23.80 12.76
C LEU A 27 26.76 -23.83 13.50
N LEU A 28 27.00 -22.87 14.39
CA LEU A 28 28.22 -22.80 15.19
C LEU A 28 28.28 -23.93 16.21
N ILE A 29 27.15 -24.28 16.84
CA ILE A 29 27.04 -25.47 17.70
C ILE A 29 27.39 -26.73 16.90
N LYS A 30 26.77 -26.93 15.72
CA LYS A 30 27.04 -28.08 14.85
C LYS A 30 28.51 -28.20 14.41
N LYS A 31 29.25 -27.09 14.38
CA LYS A 31 30.67 -27.04 13.98
C LYS A 31 31.64 -27.07 15.16
N ASP A 32 31.14 -27.20 16.39
CA ASP A 32 31.91 -27.06 17.63
C ASP A 32 32.66 -25.72 17.69
N LEU A 33 31.95 -24.60 17.45
CA LEU A 33 32.51 -23.24 17.41
C LEU A 33 31.76 -22.25 18.31
N TRP A 34 30.67 -22.66 18.97
CA TRP A 34 29.78 -21.75 19.70
C TRP A 34 30.44 -21.07 20.91
N ASP A 35 31.26 -21.80 21.66
CA ASP A 35 32.05 -21.30 22.78
C ASP A 35 32.95 -20.12 22.39
N VAL A 36 33.54 -20.13 21.18
CA VAL A 36 34.45 -19.07 20.72
C VAL A 36 33.76 -17.72 20.57
N VAL A 37 32.44 -17.71 20.35
CA VAL A 37 31.64 -16.48 20.22
C VAL A 37 30.87 -16.14 21.49
N ASN A 38 30.41 -17.15 22.22
CA ASN A 38 29.60 -16.98 23.43
C ASN A 38 30.44 -16.55 24.63
N ASP A 39 31.59 -17.19 24.85
CA ASP A 39 32.38 -17.02 26.06
C ASP A 39 33.35 -15.84 25.94
N ALA A 40 33.87 -15.36 27.07
CA ALA A 40 34.91 -14.34 27.02
C ALA A 40 36.15 -14.90 26.32
N ALA A 41 36.80 -14.08 25.50
CA ALA A 41 38.08 -14.48 24.90
C ALA A 41 39.08 -14.77 26.05
N PRO A 42 39.83 -15.88 25.97
CA PRO A 42 40.81 -16.21 27.00
C PRO A 42 41.90 -15.13 27.05
N ILE A 43 42.45 -14.90 28.24
CA ILE A 43 43.51 -13.90 28.48
C ILE A 43 44.75 -14.23 27.63
N GLU A 44 45.04 -15.53 27.47
CA GLU A 44 46.05 -16.04 26.57
C GLU A 44 45.40 -16.99 25.56
N THR A 45 45.60 -16.74 24.27
CA THR A 45 45.02 -17.58 23.22
C THR A 45 45.90 -18.80 22.96
N THR A 46 45.30 -19.98 22.94
CA THR A 46 45.99 -21.21 22.52
C THR A 46 45.98 -21.33 21.00
N SER A 47 46.89 -22.13 20.43
CA SER A 47 46.88 -22.44 18.99
C SER A 47 45.53 -23.00 18.52
N ASP A 48 44.92 -23.86 19.32
CA ASP A 48 43.63 -24.47 19.00
C ASP A 48 42.47 -23.48 19.08
N TRP A 49 42.48 -22.58 20.07
CA TRP A 49 41.50 -21.50 20.13
C TRP A 49 41.61 -20.59 18.89
N ASN A 50 42.83 -20.18 18.51
CA ASN A 50 43.07 -19.34 17.33
C ASN A 50 42.60 -20.00 16.03
N LYS A 51 42.77 -21.33 15.88
CA LYS A 51 42.24 -22.07 14.72
C LYS A 51 40.72 -22.05 14.67
N ARG A 52 40.05 -22.21 15.82
CA ARG A 52 38.59 -22.21 15.91
C ARG A 52 38.02 -20.81 15.67
N ASP A 53 38.64 -19.77 16.22
CA ASP A 53 38.28 -18.36 15.95
C ASP A 53 38.42 -18.02 14.46
N ASN A 54 39.53 -18.39 13.84
CA ASN A 54 39.75 -18.21 12.40
C ASN A 54 38.79 -19.02 11.52
N LYS A 55 38.08 -20.01 12.06
CA LYS A 55 37.02 -20.75 11.36
C LYS A 55 35.64 -20.14 11.61
N ALA A 56 35.37 -19.70 12.84
CA ALA A 56 34.10 -19.09 13.23
C ALA A 56 33.89 -17.73 12.57
N ARG A 57 34.93 -16.87 12.54
CA ARG A 57 34.85 -15.52 11.97
C ARG A 57 34.40 -15.50 10.50
N PRO A 58 35.02 -16.23 9.55
CA PRO A 58 34.53 -16.28 8.18
C PRO A 58 33.18 -17.01 8.05
N THR A 59 32.86 -17.97 8.92
CA THR A 59 31.53 -18.62 8.93
C THR A 59 30.43 -17.60 9.20
N ILE A 60 30.65 -16.68 10.14
CA ILE A 60 29.75 -15.56 10.41
C ILE A 60 29.72 -14.60 9.22
N GLY A 61 30.88 -14.10 8.79
CA GLY A 61 30.97 -13.07 7.74
C GLY A 61 30.38 -13.50 6.39
N LEU A 62 30.55 -14.76 5.98
CA LEU A 62 30.04 -15.27 4.70
C LEU A 62 28.51 -15.45 4.67
N LEU A 63 27.87 -15.45 5.84
CA LEU A 63 26.42 -15.55 6.00
C LEU A 63 25.79 -14.20 6.34
N VAL A 64 26.47 -13.10 6.00
CA VAL A 64 26.00 -11.73 6.14
C VAL A 64 25.87 -11.13 4.73
N ASP A 65 24.81 -10.37 4.46
CA ASP A 65 24.67 -9.66 3.18
C ASP A 65 25.70 -8.54 3.06
N ASP A 66 26.09 -8.21 1.83
CA ASP A 66 27.17 -7.27 1.55
C ASP A 66 26.94 -5.89 2.20
N ASN A 67 25.67 -5.44 2.27
CA ASN A 67 25.30 -4.17 2.91
C ASN A 67 25.40 -4.18 4.45
N GLN A 68 25.55 -5.36 5.06
CA GLN A 68 25.74 -5.53 6.50
C GLN A 68 27.20 -5.80 6.88
N LEU A 69 28.08 -6.10 5.91
CA LEU A 69 29.51 -6.40 6.17
C LEU A 69 30.25 -5.22 6.81
N VAL A 70 29.78 -3.99 6.58
CA VAL A 70 30.33 -2.78 7.20
C VAL A 70 30.37 -2.86 8.73
N HIS A 71 29.48 -3.64 9.35
CA HIS A 71 29.42 -3.80 10.81
C HIS A 71 30.45 -4.76 11.37
N VAL A 72 31.03 -5.63 10.54
CA VAL A 72 31.98 -6.68 10.97
C VAL A 72 33.34 -6.58 10.30
N GLN A 73 33.51 -5.70 9.31
CA GLN A 73 34.77 -5.59 8.55
C GLN A 73 36.00 -5.27 9.43
N SER A 74 35.80 -4.56 10.55
CA SER A 74 36.86 -4.22 11.50
C SER A 74 37.04 -5.24 12.63
N ALA A 75 36.19 -6.29 12.69
CA ALA A 75 36.26 -7.30 13.73
C ALA A 75 37.47 -8.21 13.55
N THR A 76 38.32 -8.29 14.57
CA THR A 76 39.53 -9.13 14.55
C THR A 76 39.29 -10.53 15.09
N THR A 77 38.23 -10.73 15.88
CA THR A 77 37.82 -12.04 16.42
C THR A 77 36.38 -12.41 16.03
N ALA A 78 36.05 -13.70 16.08
CA ALA A 78 34.69 -14.18 15.84
C ALA A 78 33.72 -13.61 16.89
N LYS A 79 34.15 -13.49 18.14
CA LYS A 79 33.37 -12.84 19.20
C LYS A 79 33.04 -11.38 18.88
N GLN A 80 34.04 -10.60 18.48
CA GLN A 80 33.81 -9.20 18.09
C GLN A 80 32.84 -9.09 16.91
N ALA A 81 32.94 -9.97 15.92
CA ALA A 81 32.00 -10.00 14.79
C ALA A 81 30.58 -10.34 15.26
N TRP A 82 30.44 -11.35 16.13
CA TRP A 82 29.16 -11.76 16.71
C TRP A 82 28.52 -10.64 17.54
N ASP A 83 29.29 -10.02 18.43
CA ASP A 83 28.81 -8.95 19.31
C ASP A 83 28.44 -7.67 18.53
N ALA A 84 29.20 -7.32 17.48
CA ALA A 84 28.87 -6.21 16.60
C ALA A 84 27.52 -6.45 15.88
N LEU A 85 27.31 -7.66 15.34
CA LEU A 85 26.04 -8.07 14.75
C LEU A 85 24.92 -8.24 15.76
N LYS A 86 25.20 -8.35 17.05
CA LYS A 86 24.19 -8.39 18.11
C LYS A 86 23.76 -6.99 18.55
N ALA A 87 24.70 -6.03 18.54
CA ALA A 87 24.43 -4.64 18.90
C ALA A 87 23.71 -3.85 17.79
N TYR A 88 23.99 -4.15 16.52
CA TYR A 88 23.40 -3.43 15.38
C TYR A 88 21.86 -3.62 15.23
N PRO A 89 21.30 -4.84 15.37
CA PRO A 89 19.87 -5.09 15.21
C PRO A 89 19.02 -4.46 16.30
N GLU A 90 19.53 -4.18 17.49
CA GLU A 90 18.75 -3.44 18.51
C GLU A 90 18.50 -2.00 18.06
N LYS A 91 19.53 -1.34 17.51
CA LYS A 91 19.43 0.01 16.92
C LYS A 91 18.64 0.00 15.60
N SER A 92 18.86 -1.00 14.74
CA SER A 92 18.09 -1.21 13.51
C SER A 92 16.63 -1.52 13.83
N SER A 93 16.32 -2.30 14.88
CA SER A 93 14.94 -2.62 15.26
C SER A 93 14.16 -1.37 15.67
N LEU A 94 14.79 -0.41 16.36
CA LEU A 94 14.13 0.85 16.70
C LEU A 94 13.90 1.68 15.43
N SER A 95 14.92 1.84 14.58
CA SER A 95 14.79 2.57 13.31
C SER A 95 13.74 1.96 12.39
N SER A 96 13.71 0.63 12.24
CA SER A 96 12.70 -0.10 11.46
C SER A 96 11.31 0.01 12.08
N LYS A 97 11.17 -0.09 13.41
CA LYS A 97 9.89 0.17 14.10
C LYS A 97 9.41 1.60 13.86
N VAL A 98 10.29 2.59 14.01
CA VAL A 98 9.98 4.01 13.76
C VAL A 98 9.60 4.24 12.31
N PHE A 99 10.31 3.64 11.36
CA PHE A 99 10.01 3.73 9.93
C PHE A 99 8.63 3.14 9.61
N LEU A 100 8.35 1.92 10.06
CA LEU A 100 7.06 1.27 9.85
C LEU A 100 5.91 2.03 10.54
N LEU A 101 6.11 2.51 11.77
CA LEU A 101 5.14 3.36 12.45
C LEU A 101 4.90 4.67 11.70
N LYS A 102 5.94 5.33 11.20
CA LYS A 102 5.80 6.53 10.38
C LYS A 102 5.02 6.23 9.09
N ASN A 103 5.29 5.11 8.44
CA ASN A 103 4.58 4.76 7.21
C ASN A 103 3.11 4.44 7.48
N ILE A 104 2.80 3.63 8.50
CA ILE A 104 1.41 3.22 8.77
C ILE A 104 0.53 4.41 9.17
N VAL A 105 1.04 5.37 9.96
CA VAL A 105 0.26 6.55 10.38
C VAL A 105 0.13 7.62 9.30
N ASN A 106 1.08 7.69 8.38
CA ASN A 106 1.07 8.65 7.26
C ASN A 106 0.46 8.07 5.99
N LEU A 107 0.17 6.77 5.93
CA LEU A 107 -0.51 6.16 4.80
C LEU A 107 -1.94 6.70 4.73
N LYS A 108 -2.25 7.46 3.68
CA LYS A 108 -3.57 8.05 3.43
C LYS A 108 -4.16 7.47 2.15
N LEU A 109 -5.47 7.27 2.13
CA LEU A 109 -6.18 6.90 0.91
C LEU A 109 -6.26 8.13 -0.01
N GLN A 110 -5.48 8.13 -1.09
CA GLN A 110 -5.39 9.21 -2.08
C GLN A 110 -6.12 8.85 -3.40
N GLY A 111 -7.33 8.31 -3.28
CA GLY A 111 -8.02 7.65 -4.39
C GLY A 111 -7.55 6.20 -4.58
N GLY A 112 -8.04 5.54 -5.63
CA GLY A 112 -7.74 4.12 -5.88
C GLY A 112 -8.73 3.17 -5.21
N ASP A 113 -8.27 1.96 -4.90
CA ASP A 113 -9.10 0.88 -4.35
C ASP A 113 -8.99 0.80 -2.81
N MET A 114 -10.15 0.65 -2.14
CA MET A 114 -10.21 0.58 -0.68
C MET A 114 -9.59 -0.70 -0.13
N GLU A 115 -9.72 -1.82 -0.84
CA GLU A 115 -9.18 -3.12 -0.40
C GLU A 115 -7.65 -3.11 -0.46
N GLU A 116 -7.08 -2.56 -1.53
CA GLU A 116 -5.63 -2.34 -1.65
C GLU A 116 -5.09 -1.48 -0.51
N HIS A 117 -5.78 -0.38 -0.18
CA HIS A 117 -5.40 0.51 0.92
C HIS A 117 -5.45 -0.20 2.29
N LEU A 118 -6.51 -0.96 2.56
CA LEU A 118 -6.62 -1.73 3.79
C LEU A 118 -5.54 -2.81 3.89
N ASN A 119 -5.24 -3.50 2.79
CA ASN A 119 -4.17 -4.51 2.75
C ASN A 119 -2.80 -3.89 3.02
N ALA A 120 -2.49 -2.72 2.44
CA ALA A 120 -1.24 -2.02 2.71
C ALA A 120 -1.06 -1.65 4.20
N ILE A 121 -2.13 -1.20 4.88
CA ILE A 121 -2.09 -0.94 6.33
C ILE A 121 -1.82 -2.23 7.11
N LEU A 122 -2.50 -3.33 6.76
CA LEU A 122 -2.33 -4.62 7.45
C LEU A 122 -0.94 -5.20 7.27
N GLU A 123 -0.37 -5.13 6.07
CA GLU A 123 0.99 -5.57 5.80
C GLU A 123 2.02 -4.81 6.64
N LEU A 124 1.84 -3.50 6.84
CA LEU A 124 2.70 -2.71 7.72
C LEU A 124 2.52 -3.10 9.19
N ALA A 125 1.29 -3.38 9.64
CA ALA A 125 1.00 -3.87 10.98
C ALA A 125 1.60 -5.27 11.24
N ASP A 126 1.58 -6.15 10.24
CA ASP A 126 2.16 -7.49 10.31
C ASP A 126 3.69 -7.41 10.37
N LYS A 127 4.31 -6.51 9.60
CA LYS A 127 5.76 -6.23 9.69
C LYS A 127 6.14 -5.73 11.09
N LEU A 128 5.35 -4.85 11.70
CA LEU A 128 5.58 -4.40 13.09
C LEU A 128 5.42 -5.54 14.10
N THR A 129 4.42 -6.41 13.89
CA THR A 129 4.18 -7.59 14.71
C THR A 129 5.37 -8.57 14.63
N ALA A 130 5.93 -8.78 13.44
CA ALA A 130 7.15 -9.58 13.25
C ALA A 130 8.38 -9.01 14.00
N LEU A 131 8.41 -7.70 14.25
CA LEU A 131 9.42 -7.03 15.08
C LEU A 131 9.08 -7.03 16.59
N GLY A 132 8.07 -7.80 17.01
CA GLY A 132 7.64 -7.95 18.39
C GLY A 132 6.79 -6.77 18.91
N LYS A 133 6.21 -5.96 18.01
CA LYS A 133 5.32 -4.85 18.37
C LYS A 133 3.96 -5.05 17.70
N LYS A 134 3.10 -5.81 18.37
CA LYS A 134 1.71 -5.97 17.95
C LYS A 134 0.94 -4.66 18.17
N ILE A 135 0.26 -4.19 17.13
CA ILE A 135 -0.71 -3.10 17.25
C ILE A 135 -2.01 -3.69 17.80
N VAL A 136 -2.56 -3.09 18.85
CA VAL A 136 -3.85 -3.49 19.40
C VAL A 136 -4.96 -3.10 18.41
N ASP A 137 -5.97 -3.95 18.25
CA ASP A 137 -7.03 -3.77 17.25
C ASP A 137 -7.71 -2.40 17.33
N THR A 138 -7.96 -1.87 18.53
CA THR A 138 -8.53 -0.52 18.74
C THR A 138 -7.66 0.57 18.14
N LEU A 139 -6.34 0.50 18.32
CA LEU A 139 -5.39 1.42 17.71
C LEU A 139 -5.31 1.25 16.20
N LEU A 140 -5.38 0.02 15.70
CA LEU A 140 -5.39 -0.26 14.26
C LEU A 140 -6.65 0.31 13.59
N ILE A 141 -7.80 0.21 14.25
CA ILE A 141 -9.05 0.84 13.80
C ILE A 141 -8.89 2.36 13.74
N ALA A 142 -8.35 2.99 14.77
CA ALA A 142 -8.10 4.43 14.78
C ALA A 142 -7.17 4.87 13.64
N ILE A 143 -6.11 4.09 13.37
CA ILE A 143 -5.21 4.33 12.23
C ILE A 143 -5.96 4.24 10.90
N ILE A 144 -6.79 3.21 10.71
CA ILE A 144 -7.59 3.02 9.49
C ILE A 144 -8.54 4.22 9.31
N LEU A 145 -9.33 4.57 10.33
CA LEU A 145 -10.28 5.69 10.23
C LEU A 145 -9.58 7.02 9.96
N GLY A 146 -8.45 7.28 10.63
CA GLY A 146 -7.63 8.48 10.41
C GLY A 146 -6.86 8.50 9.07
N SER A 147 -6.84 7.39 8.32
CA SER A 147 -6.21 7.32 6.99
C SER A 147 -7.13 7.78 5.85
N LEU A 148 -8.42 7.90 6.12
CA LEU A 148 -9.44 8.18 5.11
C LEU A 148 -9.50 9.67 4.77
N PRO A 149 -9.80 10.03 3.50
CA PRO A 149 -9.98 11.42 3.12
C PRO A 149 -11.30 11.96 3.67
N GLU A 150 -11.42 13.29 3.74
CA GLU A 150 -12.58 14.02 4.25
C GLU A 150 -13.91 13.56 3.63
N SER A 151 -13.88 13.07 2.39
CA SER A 151 -15.09 12.55 1.74
C SER A 151 -15.75 11.42 2.54
N TYR A 152 -15.04 10.67 3.39
CA TYR A 152 -15.58 9.60 4.24
C TYR A 152 -16.03 10.08 5.63
N SER A 153 -15.96 11.37 5.95
CA SER A 153 -16.18 11.89 7.32
C SER A 153 -17.50 11.45 7.93
N THR A 154 -18.60 11.45 7.16
CA THR A 154 -19.91 10.97 7.64
C THR A 154 -19.87 9.52 8.12
N LEU A 155 -19.17 8.63 7.42
CA LEU A 155 -19.03 7.23 7.82
C LEU A 155 -18.13 7.12 9.06
N VAL A 156 -17.03 7.87 9.09
CA VAL A 156 -16.10 7.90 10.23
C VAL A 156 -16.84 8.31 11.50
N THR A 157 -17.58 9.41 11.49
CA THR A 157 -18.39 9.86 12.64
C THR A 157 -19.43 8.82 13.07
N ALA A 158 -20.06 8.12 12.11
CA ALA A 158 -21.01 7.06 12.42
C ALA A 158 -20.35 5.82 13.05
N LEU A 159 -19.09 5.54 12.73
CA LEU A 159 -18.32 4.46 13.33
C LEU A 159 -17.78 4.84 14.71
N GLU A 160 -17.30 6.07 14.87
CA GLU A 160 -16.79 6.62 16.15
C GLU A 160 -17.86 6.75 17.23
N SER A 161 -19.13 6.92 16.85
CA SER A 161 -20.25 7.01 17.81
C SER A 161 -20.71 5.65 18.37
N ARG A 162 -20.13 4.54 17.88
CA ARG A 162 -20.44 3.19 18.39
C ARG A 162 -19.70 2.92 19.70
N ALA A 163 -20.27 2.04 20.52
CA ALA A 163 -19.56 1.52 21.68
C ALA A 163 -18.29 0.75 21.26
N GLU A 164 -17.18 1.00 21.96
CA GLU A 164 -15.84 0.51 21.60
C GLU A 164 -15.77 -1.02 21.50
N ASP A 165 -16.49 -1.73 22.36
CA ASP A 165 -16.61 -3.19 22.39
C ASP A 165 -17.33 -3.78 21.17
N THR A 166 -18.18 -3.00 20.52
CA THR A 166 -18.89 -3.41 19.29
C THR A 166 -18.12 -3.09 18.01
N LEU A 167 -17.09 -2.25 18.10
CA LEU A 167 -16.33 -1.76 16.95
C LEU A 167 -15.16 -2.70 16.66
N THR A 168 -15.44 -3.76 15.89
CA THR A 168 -14.41 -4.73 15.50
C THR A 168 -13.73 -4.37 14.18
N LEU A 169 -12.49 -4.82 14.01
CA LEU A 169 -11.73 -4.60 12.77
C LEU A 169 -12.47 -5.13 11.53
N THR A 170 -13.11 -6.30 11.66
CA THR A 170 -13.91 -6.93 10.60
C THR A 170 -15.09 -6.06 10.20
N LEU A 171 -15.82 -5.51 11.17
CA LEU A 171 -16.94 -4.62 10.92
C LEU A 171 -16.50 -3.35 10.19
N VAL A 172 -15.43 -2.71 10.67
CA VAL A 172 -14.90 -1.47 10.08
C VAL A 172 -14.49 -1.69 8.63
N LYS A 173 -13.71 -2.74 8.36
CA LYS A 173 -13.31 -3.11 6.98
C LYS A 173 -14.53 -3.32 6.08
N GLY A 174 -15.52 -4.09 6.55
CA GLY A 174 -16.75 -4.34 5.80
C GLY A 174 -17.49 -3.05 5.42
N LYS A 175 -17.68 -2.15 6.40
CA LYS A 175 -18.36 -0.87 6.16
C LYS A 175 -17.61 0.04 5.21
N LEU A 176 -16.28 0.05 5.25
CA LEU A 176 -15.46 0.84 4.33
C LEU A 176 -15.54 0.31 2.89
N ILE A 177 -15.53 -1.01 2.71
CA ILE A 177 -15.67 -1.65 1.39
C ILE A 177 -17.07 -1.40 0.81
N ASP A 178 -18.13 -1.51 1.62
CA ASP A 178 -19.50 -1.24 1.18
C ASP A 178 -19.66 0.22 0.73
N GLU A 179 -19.12 1.15 1.52
CA GLU A 179 -19.16 2.58 1.20
C GLU A 179 -18.35 2.91 -0.05
N TYR A 180 -17.18 2.29 -0.22
CA TYR A 180 -16.37 2.43 -1.43
C TYR A 180 -17.15 1.99 -2.67
N LYS A 181 -17.79 0.81 -2.62
CA LYS A 181 -18.64 0.30 -3.72
C LYS A 181 -19.79 1.25 -4.03
N ARG A 182 -20.50 1.73 -3.00
CA ARG A 182 -21.60 2.69 -3.15
C ARG A 182 -21.17 3.96 -3.87
N ARG A 183 -20.03 4.54 -3.47
CA ARG A 183 -19.46 5.75 -4.09
C ARG A 183 -19.05 5.53 -5.53
N ARG A 184 -18.47 4.38 -5.83
CA ARG A 184 -18.05 4.04 -7.20
C ARG A 184 -19.26 3.95 -8.13
N THR A 185 -20.33 3.29 -7.71
CA THR A 185 -21.56 3.18 -8.50
C THR A 185 -22.23 4.53 -8.70
N ALA A 186 -22.34 5.35 -7.65
CA ALA A 186 -22.90 6.70 -7.74
C ALA A 186 -22.10 7.60 -8.70
N GLY A 187 -20.76 7.55 -8.63
CA GLY A 187 -19.88 8.30 -9.55
C GLY A 187 -20.03 7.88 -11.01
N ILE A 188 -20.24 6.58 -11.28
CA ILE A 188 -20.51 6.07 -12.63
C ILE A 188 -21.87 6.59 -13.13
N GLU A 189 -22.91 6.53 -12.31
CA GLU A 189 -24.23 7.04 -12.68
C GLU A 189 -24.22 8.53 -13.00
N ASP A 190 -23.50 9.33 -12.21
CA ASP A 190 -23.38 10.77 -12.43
C ASP A 190 -22.56 11.10 -13.68
N ALA A 191 -21.49 10.34 -13.95
CA ALA A 191 -20.72 10.46 -15.19
C ALA A 191 -21.57 10.09 -16.43
N MET A 192 -22.40 9.04 -16.35
CA MET A 192 -23.32 8.65 -17.41
C MET A 192 -24.39 9.72 -17.66
N LYS A 193 -24.98 10.29 -16.60
CA LYS A 193 -25.94 11.41 -16.71
C LYS A 193 -25.30 12.67 -17.30
N ALA A 194 -24.03 12.94 -16.99
CA ALA A 194 -23.29 14.06 -17.57
C ALA A 194 -23.01 13.82 -19.07
N ALA A 195 -22.63 12.60 -19.45
CA ALA A 195 -22.39 12.23 -20.85
C ALA A 195 -23.66 12.28 -21.72
N ASP A 196 -24.81 11.86 -21.18
CA ASP A 196 -26.11 11.94 -21.88
C ASP A 196 -26.55 13.40 -22.16
N LYS A 197 -26.17 14.34 -21.28
CA LYS A 197 -26.40 15.76 -21.51
C LYS A 197 -25.49 16.34 -22.60
N SER A 198 -24.24 15.87 -22.72
CA SER A 198 -23.29 16.34 -23.75
C SER A 198 -23.49 15.71 -25.13
N GLY A 199 -24.03 14.49 -25.20
CA GLY A 199 -24.16 13.72 -26.44
C GLY A 199 -25.37 14.06 -27.31
N ARG A 200 -26.28 14.94 -26.86
CA ARG A 200 -27.52 15.23 -27.59
C ARG A 200 -27.29 16.11 -28.83
N THR A 201 -27.72 15.61 -29.98
CA THR A 201 -27.57 16.26 -31.29
C THR A 201 -28.74 17.19 -31.58
N CYS A 202 -28.47 18.45 -31.95
CA CYS A 202 -29.51 19.40 -32.32
C CYS A 202 -30.24 18.98 -33.60
N TYR A 203 -31.55 18.73 -33.53
CA TYR A 203 -32.37 18.33 -34.69
C TYR A 203 -32.45 19.35 -35.84
N PHE A 204 -32.01 20.60 -35.64
CA PHE A 204 -32.00 21.62 -36.69
C PHE A 204 -30.64 21.74 -37.38
N CYS A 205 -29.55 21.94 -36.62
CA CYS A 205 -28.22 22.14 -37.20
C CYS A 205 -27.34 20.88 -37.22
N ARG A 206 -27.82 19.76 -36.65
CA ARG A 206 -27.15 18.47 -36.49
C ARG A 206 -25.81 18.51 -35.74
N LYS A 207 -25.52 19.57 -34.99
CA LYS A 207 -24.34 19.65 -34.10
C LYS A 207 -24.69 19.17 -32.69
N GLN A 208 -23.73 18.53 -32.02
CA GLN A 208 -23.86 18.06 -30.63
C GLN A 208 -23.79 19.23 -29.61
N GLY A 209 -24.23 18.97 -28.38
CA GLY A 209 -24.03 19.85 -27.23
C GLY A 209 -25.13 20.91 -26.99
N HIS A 210 -26.24 20.91 -27.73
CA HIS A 210 -27.37 21.83 -27.47
C HIS A 210 -28.70 21.35 -28.07
N TYR A 211 -29.83 21.82 -27.52
CA TYR A 211 -31.18 21.56 -28.04
C TYR A 211 -31.55 22.47 -29.22
N LYS A 212 -32.51 22.06 -30.05
CA LYS A 212 -33.07 22.91 -31.14
C LYS A 212 -33.53 24.28 -30.63
N ARG A 213 -34.15 24.33 -29.44
CA ARG A 213 -34.58 25.59 -28.79
C ARG A 213 -33.42 26.53 -28.45
N ASP A 214 -32.24 25.96 -28.17
CA ASP A 214 -31.02 26.67 -27.79
C ASP A 214 -30.09 26.90 -28.98
N CYS A 215 -30.49 26.45 -30.18
CA CYS A 215 -29.68 26.53 -31.39
C CYS A 215 -29.65 27.95 -31.96
N ALA A 216 -28.46 28.56 -32.00
CA ALA A 216 -28.26 29.88 -32.58
C ALA A 216 -28.73 29.99 -34.04
N LYS A 217 -28.47 28.95 -34.86
CA LYS A 217 -28.96 28.91 -36.26
C LYS A 217 -30.48 28.86 -36.33
N PHE A 218 -31.13 28.08 -35.47
CA PHE A 218 -32.59 27.97 -35.42
C PHE A 218 -33.24 29.28 -34.98
N LYS A 219 -32.69 29.93 -33.96
CA LYS A 219 -33.18 31.24 -33.47
C LYS A 219 -33.12 32.30 -34.58
N ARG A 220 -32.01 32.36 -35.34
CA ARG A 220 -31.86 33.27 -36.50
C ARG A 220 -32.84 32.94 -37.64
N TRP A 221 -33.05 31.66 -37.94
CA TRP A 221 -34.03 31.23 -38.96
C TRP A 221 -35.47 31.56 -38.57
N LYS A 222 -35.82 31.39 -37.29
CA LYS A 222 -37.17 31.69 -36.77
C LYS A 222 -37.49 33.18 -36.89
N THR A 223 -36.56 34.05 -36.49
CA THR A 223 -36.73 35.50 -36.58
C THR A 223 -36.77 36.01 -38.03
N SER A 224 -36.11 35.35 -38.99
CA SER A 224 -36.26 35.68 -40.41
C SER A 224 -37.59 35.24 -41.01
N LYS A 225 -38.17 34.12 -40.54
CA LYS A 225 -39.49 33.63 -40.96
C LYS A 225 -40.63 34.47 -40.40
N GLU A 226 -40.50 34.97 -39.17
CA GLU A 226 -41.49 35.85 -38.53
C GLU A 226 -41.49 37.28 -39.08
N LYS A 227 -40.43 37.70 -39.78
CA LYS A 227 -40.31 39.03 -40.42
C LYS A 227 -40.68 39.05 -41.92
N ALA A 228 -41.08 37.92 -42.51
CA ALA A 228 -41.50 37.88 -43.91
C ALA A 228 -43.00 38.25 -44.05
N PRO A 229 -43.38 39.20 -44.92
CA PRO A 229 -44.80 39.53 -45.14
C PRO A 229 -45.52 38.40 -45.89
N PRO A 230 -46.83 38.20 -45.65
CA PRO A 230 -47.59 37.10 -46.27
C PRO A 230 -47.80 37.38 -47.76
N SER A 231 -47.17 36.61 -48.66
CA SER A 231 -47.46 36.67 -50.10
C SER A 231 -48.51 35.62 -50.50
N LEU A 232 -49.68 36.14 -50.88
CA LEU A 232 -50.68 35.67 -51.85
C LEU A 232 -50.68 34.18 -52.24
N SER A 233 -51.76 33.49 -51.86
CA SER A 233 -52.26 32.28 -52.49
C SER A 233 -52.66 32.56 -53.95
N LEU A 234 -52.03 31.90 -54.93
CA LEU A 234 -52.63 31.70 -56.25
C LEU A 234 -53.15 30.26 -56.34
N SER A 235 -54.46 30.11 -56.20
CA SER A 235 -55.19 28.94 -56.67
C SER A 235 -55.47 29.10 -58.16
N LEU A 236 -54.79 28.32 -59.01
CA LEU A 236 -55.19 28.11 -60.40
C LEU A 236 -56.40 27.16 -60.42
N SER A 237 -57.53 27.68 -60.91
CA SER A 237 -58.76 26.95 -61.20
C SER A 237 -58.58 26.04 -62.42
N PHE A 238 -58.87 24.74 -62.26
CA PHE A 238 -59.16 23.83 -63.37
C PHE A 238 -60.67 23.85 -63.63
N SER A 239 -61.12 24.39 -64.76
CA SER A 239 -62.45 24.15 -65.31
C SER A 239 -62.46 22.81 -66.06
N LEU A 240 -63.43 21.96 -65.74
CA LEU A 240 -63.91 20.88 -66.59
C LEU A 240 -65.07 21.42 -67.43
N ASP A 241 -64.98 21.27 -68.75
CA ASP A 241 -66.13 21.39 -69.63
C ASP A 241 -66.38 20.05 -70.35
N TRP A 242 -67.59 19.55 -70.08
CA TRP A 242 -68.48 18.62 -70.81
C TRP A 242 -68.06 17.15 -71.03
#